data_AF-A0A1G8N3B2-F1
#
_entry.id   AF-A0A1G8N3B2-F1
#
_cell.length_a   1.000
_cell.length_b   1.000
_cell.length_c   1.000
_cell.angle_alpha   90.00
_cell.angle_beta   90.00
_cell.angle_gamma   90.00
#
_symmetry.space_group_name_H-M   'P 1'
#
loop_
_entity.id
_entity.type
_entity.pdbx_description
1 polymer ?
#
loop_
_entity_poly.entity_id
_entity_poly.type
_entity_poly.pdbx_seq_one_letter_code
_entity_poly.pdbx_strand_id
1 'polypeptide(L)'
;MTRSEFDDIRAFLADEATQAGDLLRVARTLIDDLEHCRTREAVLRTHYLRLLTAARATVAAEAAEEPDPLSFLKRELTERGQMPEDGEAVRRILSDARTAAALLACLEQSVPRRPSGMRLRRCVGMGRTLPR
;
A
#
# COMPACT_ATOMS: atom_id res chain seq x y z
N MET A 1 -13.12 5.78 -3.78
CA MET A 1 -14.27 5.99 -2.88
C MET A 1 -13.82 6.41 -1.50
N THR A 2 -14.58 7.33 -0.90
CA THR A 2 -14.36 7.79 0.47
C THR A 2 -15.09 6.90 1.48
N ARG A 3 -14.74 6.97 2.77
CA ARG A 3 -15.44 6.23 3.84
C ARG A 3 -16.91 6.63 3.94
N SER A 4 -17.23 7.89 3.63
CA SER A 4 -18.60 8.43 3.60
C SER A 4 -19.46 7.73 2.56
N GLU A 5 -18.95 7.53 1.34
CA GLU A 5 -19.71 6.91 0.25
C GLU A 5 -20.08 5.44 0.56
N PHE A 6 -19.25 4.70 1.28
CA PHE A 6 -19.59 3.35 1.72
C PHE A 6 -20.71 3.33 2.76
N ASP A 7 -20.75 4.33 3.64
CA ASP A 7 -21.81 4.44 4.64
C ASP A 7 -23.13 4.85 3.98
N ASP A 8 -23.09 5.70 2.94
CA ASP A 8 -24.26 6.04 2.11
C ASP A 8 -24.80 4.82 1.35
N ILE A 9 -23.92 4.01 0.76
CA ILE A 9 -24.32 2.75 0.10
C ILE A 9 -24.93 1.79 1.12
N ARG A 10 -24.37 1.67 2.33
CA ARG A 10 -24.94 0.80 3.37
C ARG A 10 -26.32 1.28 3.83
N ALA A 11 -26.50 2.58 4.02
CA ALA A 11 -27.78 3.16 4.38
C ALA A 11 -28.82 2.92 3.28
N PHE A 12 -28.42 3.10 2.01
CA PHE A 12 -29.25 2.80 0.85
C PHE A 12 -29.65 1.32 0.79
N LEU A 13 -28.70 0.40 0.98
CA LEU A 13 -28.97 -1.05 0.97
C LEU A 13 -29.85 -1.53 2.13
N ALA A 14 -29.91 -0.78 3.24
CA ALA A 14 -30.74 -1.10 4.39
C ALA A 14 -32.19 -0.59 4.25
N ASP A 15 -32.48 0.24 3.24
CA ASP A 15 -33.82 0.75 2.98
C ASP A 15 -34.70 -0.33 2.35
N GLU A 16 -35.82 -0.66 3.01
CA GLU A 16 -36.81 -1.64 2.56
C GLU A 16 -37.49 -1.25 1.24
N ALA A 17 -37.45 0.04 0.86
CA ALA A 17 -37.97 0.53 -0.41
C ALA A 17 -37.06 0.21 -1.61
N THR A 18 -35.84 -0.28 -1.37
CA THR A 18 -34.85 -0.55 -2.41
C THR A 18 -35.29 -1.67 -3.34
N GLN A 19 -35.33 -1.39 -4.64
CA GLN A 19 -35.71 -2.37 -5.65
C GLN A 19 -34.51 -3.15 -6.18
N ALA A 20 -34.76 -4.36 -6.70
CA ALA A 20 -33.71 -5.21 -7.29
C ALA A 20 -32.94 -4.51 -8.44
N GLY A 21 -33.61 -3.64 -9.21
CA GLY A 21 -32.96 -2.86 -10.27
C GLY A 21 -31.94 -1.85 -9.75
N ASP A 22 -32.20 -1.26 -8.57
CA ASP A 22 -31.26 -0.34 -7.93
C ASP A 22 -30.03 -1.07 -7.39
N LEU A 23 -30.23 -2.25 -6.81
CA LEU A 23 -29.13 -3.12 -6.36
C LEU A 23 -28.19 -3.47 -7.52
N LEU A 24 -28.75 -3.82 -8.68
CA LEU A 24 -27.96 -4.14 -9.88
C LEU A 24 -27.18 -2.92 -10.38
N ARG A 25 -27.75 -1.72 -10.29
CA ARG A 25 -27.07 -0.48 -10.67
C ARG A 25 -25.89 -0.18 -9.73
N VAL A 26 -26.12 -0.26 -8.41
CA VAL A 26 -25.06 -0.08 -7.40
C VAL A 26 -23.96 -1.12 -7.59
N ALA A 27 -24.31 -2.40 -7.84
CA ALA A 27 -23.34 -3.46 -8.08
C ALA A 27 -22.46 -3.18 -9.31
N ARG A 28 -23.04 -2.68 -10.43
CA ARG A 28 -22.26 -2.31 -11.62
C ARG A 28 -21.28 -1.18 -11.32
N THR A 29 -21.73 -0.11 -10.67
CA THR A 29 -20.85 1.00 -10.28
C THR A 29 -19.70 0.54 -9.37
N LEU A 30 -19.98 -0.32 -8.39
CA LEU A 30 -18.94 -0.87 -7.51
C LEU A 30 -17.94 -1.76 -8.24
N ILE A 31 -18.38 -2.52 -9.26
CA ILE A 31 -17.50 -3.33 -10.11
C ILE A 31 -16.60 -2.42 -10.94
N ASP A 32 -17.16 -1.40 -11.60
CA ASP A 32 -16.40 -0.44 -12.41
C ASP A 32 -15.35 0.29 -11.55
N ASP A 33 -15.73 0.72 -10.34
CA ASP A 33 -14.82 1.34 -9.37
C ASP A 33 -13.71 0.39 -8.92
N LEU A 34 -14.03 -0.89 -8.70
CA LEU A 34 -13.05 -1.90 -8.33
C LEU A 34 -12.05 -2.14 -9.46
N GLU A 35 -12.53 -2.22 -10.71
CA GLU A 35 -11.68 -2.39 -11.89
C GLU A 35 -10.78 -1.17 -12.10
N HIS A 36 -11.32 0.03 -11.92
CA HIS A 36 -10.54 1.26 -11.96
C HIS A 36 -9.47 1.28 -10.86
N CYS A 37 -9.81 0.92 -9.62
CA CYS A 37 -8.86 0.80 -8.51
C CYS A 37 -7.76 -0.22 -8.82
N ARG A 38 -8.11 -1.41 -9.34
CA ARG A 38 -7.14 -2.45 -9.71
C ARG A 38 -6.20 -2.00 -10.81
N THR A 39 -6.72 -1.30 -11.81
CA THR A 39 -5.89 -0.76 -12.90
C THR A 39 -4.91 0.27 -12.37
N ARG A 40 -5.38 1.20 -11.53
CA ARG A 40 -4.51 2.18 -10.88
C ARG A 40 -3.45 1.53 -9.99
N GLU A 41 -3.83 0.52 -9.21
CA GLU A 41 -2.90 -0.23 -8.38
C GLU A 41 -1.84 -0.95 -9.21
N ALA A 42 -2.22 -1.60 -10.31
CA ALA A 42 -1.30 -2.27 -11.22
C ALA A 42 -0.29 -1.29 -11.84
N VAL A 43 -0.75 -0.11 -12.25
CA VAL A 43 0.12 0.97 -12.76
C VAL A 43 1.09 1.43 -11.68
N LEU A 44 0.61 1.72 -10.46
CA LEU A 44 1.47 2.13 -9.34
C LEU A 44 2.50 1.06 -8.99
N ARG A 45 2.10 -0.21 -8.89
CA ARG A 45 3.03 -1.33 -8.65
C ARG A 45 4.11 -1.42 -9.71
N THR A 46 3.74 -1.23 -10.98
CA THR A 46 4.70 -1.20 -12.10
C THR A 46 5.69 -0.05 -11.94
N HIS A 47 5.23 1.13 -11.55
CA HIS A 47 6.10 2.28 -11.31
C HIS A 47 7.07 2.03 -10.16
N TYR A 48 6.58 1.51 -9.03
CA TYR A 48 7.42 1.17 -7.89
C TYR A 48 8.46 0.11 -8.25
N LEU A 49 8.07 -0.92 -9.00
CA LEU A 49 9.00 -1.98 -9.41
C LEU A 49 10.12 -1.43 -10.30
N ARG A 50 9.80 -0.52 -11.24
CA ARG A 50 10.80 0.13 -12.08
C ARG A 50 11.76 1.01 -11.26
N LEU A 51 11.24 1.84 -10.35
CA LEU A 51 12.07 2.64 -9.44
C LEU A 51 12.98 1.78 -8.55
N LEU A 52 12.45 0.69 -7.98
CA LEU A 52 13.24 -0.24 -7.18
C LEU A 52 14.34 -0.92 -8.02
N THR A 53 14.03 -1.29 -9.26
CA THR A 53 15.00 -1.88 -10.19
C THR A 53 16.12 -0.88 -10.51
N ALA A 54 15.76 0.37 -10.79
CA ALA A 54 16.71 1.45 -11.05
C ALA A 54 17.62 1.73 -9.85
N ALA A 55 17.05 1.81 -8.65
CA ALA A 55 17.79 2.00 -7.41
C ALA A 55 18.79 0.86 -7.17
N ARG A 56 18.37 -0.40 -7.38
CA ARG A 56 19.25 -1.57 -7.28
C ARG A 56 20.38 -1.53 -8.31
N ALA A 57 20.07 -1.14 -9.55
CA ALA A 57 21.07 -0.98 -10.61
C ALA A 57 22.08 0.12 -10.26
N THR A 58 21.62 1.24 -9.70
CA THR A 58 22.49 2.33 -9.24
C THR A 58 23.45 1.89 -8.14
N VAL A 59 22.99 1.15 -7.13
CA VAL A 59 23.86 0.62 -6.07
C VAL A 59 24.87 -0.39 -6.64
N ALA A 60 24.45 -1.23 -7.60
CA ALA A 60 25.36 -2.17 -8.25
C ALA A 60 26.41 -1.47 -9.11
N ALA A 61 26.03 -0.41 -9.84
CA ALA A 61 26.92 0.41 -10.64
C ALA A 61 27.94 1.15 -9.78
N GLU A 62 27.53 1.63 -8.60
CA GLU A 62 28.46 2.24 -7.63
C GLU A 62 29.48 1.22 -7.13
N ALA A 63 29.04 0.01 -6.77
CA ALA A 63 29.93 -1.07 -6.34
C ALA A 63 30.88 -1.57 -7.45
N ALA A 64 30.50 -1.39 -8.72
CA ALA A 64 31.31 -1.72 -9.88
C ALA A 64 32.18 -0.55 -10.38
N GLU A 65 32.17 0.59 -9.69
CA GLU A 65 32.93 1.80 -10.06
C GLU A 65 32.60 2.33 -11.48
N GLU A 66 31.35 2.17 -11.91
CA GLU A 66 30.87 2.73 -13.18
C GLU A 66 30.93 4.27 -13.18
N PRO A 67 31.14 4.93 -14.33
CA PRO A 67 31.40 6.37 -14.40
C PRO A 67 30.19 7.26 -14.05
N ASP A 68 28.95 6.79 -14.21
CA ASP A 68 27.73 7.48 -13.73
C ASP A 68 26.75 6.47 -13.09
N PRO A 69 26.96 6.09 -11.82
CA PRO A 69 26.11 5.12 -11.13
C PRO A 69 24.65 5.57 -11.01
N LEU A 70 24.43 6.88 -10.93
CA LEU A 70 23.10 7.46 -10.79
C LEU A 70 22.31 7.50 -12.11
N SER A 71 22.93 7.17 -13.25
CA SER A 71 22.31 7.23 -14.58
C SER A 71 20.96 6.48 -14.66
N PHE A 72 20.89 5.28 -14.09
CA PHE A 72 19.67 4.46 -14.06
C PHE A 72 18.53 5.16 -13.33
N LEU A 73 18.79 5.69 -12.13
CA LEU A 73 17.79 6.38 -11.31
C LEU A 73 17.39 7.72 -11.93
N LYS A 74 18.35 8.51 -12.43
CA LYS A 74 18.09 9.78 -13.12
C LYS A 74 17.17 9.59 -14.32
N ARG A 75 17.42 8.56 -15.15
CA ARG A 75 16.58 8.23 -16.31
C ARG A 75 15.14 7.97 -15.88
N GLU A 76 14.93 7.10 -14.90
CA GLU A 76 13.60 6.70 -14.44
C GLU A 76 12.83 7.84 -13.75
N LEU A 77 13.52 8.76 -13.07
CA LEU A 77 12.90 9.97 -12.53
C LEU A 77 12.56 10.97 -13.65
N THR A 78 13.42 11.11 -14.65
CA THR A 78 13.24 12.02 -15.78
C THR A 78 12.06 11.59 -16.65
N GLU A 79 11.97 10.29 -17.00
CA GLU A 79 10.85 9.73 -17.78
C GLU A 79 9.48 9.95 -17.11
N ARG A 80 9.46 10.19 -15.80
CA ARG A 80 8.25 10.45 -15.02
C ARG A 80 8.03 11.92 -14.68
N GLY A 81 8.95 12.83 -15.06
CA GLY A 81 8.90 14.23 -14.66
C GLY A 81 9.03 14.42 -13.14
N GLN A 82 9.78 13.55 -12.46
CA GLN A 82 9.97 13.54 -11.01
C GLN A 82 11.36 14.00 -10.58
N MET A 83 12.15 14.57 -11.50
CA MET A 83 13.44 15.15 -11.15
C MET A 83 13.23 16.37 -10.23
N PRO A 84 13.96 16.48 -9.12
CA PRO A 84 13.94 17.68 -8.30
C PRO A 84 14.31 18.91 -9.14
N GLU A 85 13.46 19.93 -9.09
CA GLU A 85 13.80 21.27 -9.61
C GLU A 85 14.77 21.98 -8.65
N ASP A 86 15.52 22.96 -9.15
CA ASP A 86 16.59 23.60 -8.39
C ASP A 86 16.12 24.33 -7.12
N GLY A 87 17.06 24.53 -6.19
CA GLY A 87 16.90 25.45 -5.06
C GLY A 87 15.99 24.96 -3.93
N GLU A 88 14.80 25.56 -3.80
CA GLU A 88 13.91 25.34 -2.65
C GLU A 88 13.27 23.95 -2.64
N ALA A 89 13.00 23.39 -3.82
CA ALA A 89 12.42 22.05 -3.95
C ALA A 89 13.38 20.96 -3.43
N VAL A 90 14.68 21.05 -3.74
CA VAL A 90 15.70 20.10 -3.23
C VAL A 90 15.73 20.09 -1.70
N ARG A 91 15.75 21.26 -1.06
CA ARG A 91 15.80 21.35 0.41
C ARG A 91 14.57 20.74 1.07
N ARG A 92 13.39 20.99 0.51
CA ARG A 92 12.12 20.39 0.99
C ARG A 92 12.13 18.88 0.82
N ILE A 93 12.48 18.37 -0.36
CA ILE A 93 12.57 16.93 -0.65
C ILE A 93 13.52 16.22 0.33
N LEU A 94 14.70 16.80 0.60
CA LEU A 94 15.64 16.25 1.56
C LEU A 94 15.10 16.27 3.00
N SER A 95 14.42 17.36 3.39
CA SER A 95 13.77 17.46 4.70
C SER A 95 12.68 16.41 4.88
N ASP A 96 11.84 16.23 3.85
CA ASP A 96 10.74 15.26 3.84
C ASP A 96 11.30 13.84 3.91
N ALA A 97 12.36 13.53 3.14
CA ALA A 97 13.01 12.23 3.17
C ALA A 97 13.57 11.89 4.55
N ARG A 98 14.22 12.84 5.22
CA ARG A 98 14.73 12.66 6.60
C ARG A 98 13.59 12.44 7.59
N THR A 99 12.52 13.24 7.48
CA THR A 99 11.36 13.14 8.37
C THR A 99 10.67 11.79 8.18
N ALA A 100 10.44 11.37 6.94
CA ALA A 100 9.85 10.06 6.62
C ALA A 100 10.70 8.91 7.17
N ALA A 101 12.02 8.95 6.99
CA ALA A 101 12.93 7.95 7.53
C ALA A 101 12.86 7.87 9.07
N ALA A 102 12.82 9.01 9.76
CA ALA A 102 12.67 9.06 11.21
C ALA A 102 11.32 8.48 11.67
N LEU A 103 10.22 8.81 10.99
CA LEU A 103 8.89 8.28 11.30
C LEU A 103 8.81 6.77 11.10
N LEU A 104 9.37 6.25 10.01
CA LEU A 104 9.44 4.82 9.74
C LEU A 104 10.24 4.08 10.82
N ALA A 105 11.39 4.63 11.23
CA ALA A 105 12.19 4.04 12.30
C ALA A 105 11.41 3.96 13.64
N CYS A 106 10.61 4.97 13.97
CA CYS A 106 9.74 4.94 15.15
C CYS A 106 8.65 3.86 15.06
N LEU A 107 8.06 3.66 13.88
CA LEU A 107 7.05 2.63 13.64
C LEU A 107 7.63 1.21 13.75
N GLU A 108 8.86 1.00 13.28
CA GLU A 108 9.55 -0.29 13.40
C GLU A 108 9.92 -0.62 14.85
N GLN A 109 10.29 0.39 15.65
CA GLN A 109 10.62 0.22 17.08
C GLN A 109 9.40 -0.04 17.96
N SER A 110 8.21 0.41 17.56
CA SER A 110 6.98 0.33 18.34
C SER A 110 6.21 -0.99 18.17
N VAL A 111 6.77 -1.99 17.49
CA VAL A 111 6.26 -3.37 17.56
C VAL A 111 6.76 -4.00 18.87
N PRO A 112 5.94 -4.11 19.93
CA PRO A 112 6.36 -4.87 21.10
C PRO A 112 6.63 -6.30 20.64
N ARG A 113 7.88 -6.77 20.85
CA ARG A 113 8.22 -8.18 20.75
C ARG A 113 7.20 -8.94 21.60
N ARG A 114 6.27 -9.65 20.94
CA ARG A 114 5.32 -10.53 21.63
C ARG A 114 6.13 -11.39 22.61
N PRO A 115 5.79 -11.42 23.91
CA PRO A 115 6.49 -12.29 24.83
C PRO A 115 6.33 -13.73 24.33
N SER A 116 7.43 -14.27 23.78
CA SER A 116 7.55 -15.67 23.40
C SER A 116 7.55 -16.48 24.68
N GLY A 117 6.37 -16.93 25.12
CA GLY A 117 6.27 -17.89 26.21
C GLY A 117 5.17 -17.60 27.21
N MET A 118 3.92 -17.60 26.75
CA MET A 118 2.84 -18.00 27.64
C MET A 118 2.18 -19.23 27.02
N ARG A 119 2.67 -20.41 27.42
CA ARG A 119 2.01 -21.68 27.14
C ARG A 119 0.63 -21.62 27.79
N LEU A 120 -0.38 -21.22 27.03
CA LEU A 120 -1.77 -21.40 27.42
C LEU A 120 -1.97 -22.90 27.65
N ARG A 121 -2.23 -23.28 28.91
CA ARG A 121 -2.67 -24.62 29.26
C ARG A 121 -3.85 -24.96 28.36
N ARG A 122 -3.72 -26.04 27.56
CA ARG A 122 -4.81 -26.60 26.77
C ARG A 122 -6.02 -26.81 27.68
N CYS A 123 -7.11 -26.10 27.43
CA CYS A 123 -8.41 -26.54 27.88
C CYS A 123 -8.69 -27.88 27.18
N VAL A 124 -8.66 -28.97 27.93
CA VAL A 124 -9.09 -30.29 27.48
C VAL A 124 -10.60 -30.21 27.32
N GLY A 125 -11.08 -30.12 26.07
CA GLY A 125 -12.49 -30.19 25.77
C GLY A 125 -13.05 -31.57 26.13
N MET A 126 -14.06 -31.60 27.01
CA MET A 126 -14.88 -32.79 27.20
C MET A 126 -15.60 -33.11 25.88
N GLY A 127 -15.23 -34.23 25.26
CA GLY A 127 -15.99 -34.80 24.15
C GLY A 127 -17.35 -35.28 24.64
N ARG A 128 -18.42 -34.87 23.95
CA ARG A 128 -19.75 -35.48 24.09
C ARG A 128 -19.93 -36.45 22.92
N THR A 129 -19.99 -37.74 23.20
CA THR A 129 -20.46 -38.77 22.27
C THR A 129 -21.98 -38.79 22.23
N LEU A 130 -22.55 -38.79 21.02
CA LEU A 130 -23.99 -38.98 20.78
C LEU A 130 -24.36 -40.47 20.93
N PRO A 131 -25.48 -40.81 21.58
CA PRO A 131 -25.99 -42.17 21.61
C PRO A 131 -26.72 -42.51 20.31
N ARG A 132 -26.66 -43.78 19.91
CA ARG A 132 -27.43 -44.37 18.80
C ARG A 132 -28.88 -44.60 19.19
#